data_AF-A0A1F9ETT2-F1
#
_entry.id   AF-A0A1F9ETT2-F1
#
_cell.length_a   1.000
_cell.length_b   1.000
_cell.length_c   1.000
_cell.angle_alpha   90.00
_cell.angle_beta   90.00
_cell.angle_gamma   90.00
#
_symmetry.space_group_name_H-M   'P 1'
#
loop_
_entity.id
_entity.type
_entity.pdbx_description
1 polymer ?
#
loop_
_entity_poly.entity_id
_entity_poly.type
_entity_poly.pdbx_seq_one_letter_code
_entity_poly.pdbx_strand_id
1 'polypeptide(L)'
;MTGSADDRVLERFLEKRKKNREHGAQYRSYLRWSGKALEAPVSVVVGLLLGRFVDGRLPELAPLGTFAGLLFGVAAAVRALYRIVKAYQREDEAGP
;
A
#
# COMPACT_ATOMS: atom_id res chain seq x y z
N MET A 1 8.34 8.92 52.46
CA MET A 1 7.17 9.55 51.81
C MET A 1 7.58 10.20 50.48
N THR A 2 8.16 9.45 49.55
CA THR A 2 8.74 9.96 48.28
C THR A 2 8.00 9.52 47.01
N GLY A 3 6.92 8.74 47.12
CA GLY A 3 6.20 8.20 45.96
C GLY A 3 5.62 9.25 45.00
N SER A 4 5.15 10.41 45.47
CA SER A 4 4.36 11.29 44.58
C SER A 4 5.17 12.07 43.53
N ALA A 5 6.48 12.29 43.73
CA ALA A 5 7.30 13.06 42.79
C ALA A 5 7.88 12.20 41.67
N ASP A 6 8.43 11.04 42.03
CA ASP A 6 9.02 10.10 41.07
C ASP A 6 7.95 9.45 40.18
N ASP A 7 6.77 9.13 40.72
CA ASP A 7 5.68 8.52 39.96
C ASP A 7 5.17 9.44 38.84
N ARG A 8 5.09 10.77 39.07
CA ARG A 8 4.66 11.75 38.05
C ARG A 8 5.68 11.95 36.93
N VAL A 9 6.95 11.74 37.21
CA VAL A 9 8.02 11.80 36.21
C VAL A 9 7.99 10.52 35.38
N LEU A 10 7.84 9.37 36.04
CA LEU A 10 7.73 8.07 35.40
C LEU A 10 6.51 7.99 34.48
N GLU A 11 5.35 8.46 34.93
CA GLU A 11 4.14 8.56 34.11
C GLU A 11 4.38 9.40 32.86
N ARG A 12 4.97 10.60 32.98
CA ARG A 12 5.28 11.44 31.81
C ARG A 12 6.23 10.77 30.82
N PHE A 13 7.21 10.00 31.29
CA PHE A 13 8.11 9.25 30.41
C PHE A 13 7.39 8.10 29.70
N LEU A 14 6.52 7.38 30.41
CA LEU A 14 5.72 6.29 29.85
C LEU A 14 4.70 6.83 28.83
N GLU A 15 4.03 7.93 29.14
CA GLU A 15 3.09 8.62 28.25
C GLU A 15 3.78 9.09 26.97
N LYS A 16 4.96 9.72 27.09
CA LYS A 16 5.73 10.20 25.94
C LYS A 16 6.20 9.05 25.05
N ARG A 17 6.59 7.90 25.63
CA ARG A 17 6.92 6.69 24.87
C ARG A 17 5.70 6.05 24.22
N LYS A 18 4.55 6.03 24.90
CA LYS A 18 3.29 5.49 24.39
C LYS A 18 2.81 6.31 23.20
N LYS A 19 2.79 7.64 23.34
CA LYS A 19 2.46 8.59 22.27
C LYS A 19 3.42 8.46 21.06
N ASN A 20 4.73 8.37 21.29
CA ASN A 20 5.68 8.15 20.18
C ASN A 20 5.50 6.78 19.49
N ARG A 21 5.09 5.73 20.21
CA ARG A 21 4.77 4.42 19.61
C ARG A 21 3.49 4.46 18.79
N GLU A 22 2.45 5.15 19.26
CA GLU A 22 1.17 5.29 18.56
C GLU A 22 1.34 6.08 17.25
N HIS A 23 2.08 7.20 17.30
CA HIS A 23 2.39 7.97 16.09
C HIS A 23 3.22 7.17 15.09
N GLY A 24 4.21 6.39 15.56
CA GLY A 24 5.03 5.53 14.69
C GLY A 24 4.26 4.36 14.07
N ALA A 25 3.30 3.78 14.80
CA ALA A 25 2.46 2.68 14.30
C ALA A 25 1.45 3.18 13.26
N GLN A 26 0.78 4.31 13.53
CA GLN A 26 -0.12 4.92 12.55
C GLN A 26 0.61 5.30 11.27
N TYR A 27 1.78 5.96 11.37
CA TYR A 27 2.54 6.39 10.19
C TYR A 27 3.00 5.20 9.33
N ARG A 28 3.42 4.09 9.96
CA ARG A 28 3.76 2.84 9.25
C ARG A 28 2.55 2.22 8.58
N SER A 29 1.38 2.25 9.22
CA SER A 29 0.14 1.78 8.61
C SER A 29 -0.20 2.63 7.40
N TYR A 30 -0.25 3.96 7.51
CA TYR A 30 -0.54 4.85 6.37
C TYR A 30 0.43 4.63 5.21
N LEU A 31 1.74 4.56 5.45
CA LEU A 31 2.74 4.25 4.42
C LEU A 31 2.49 2.88 3.74
N ARG A 32 2.14 1.87 4.54
CA ARG A 32 1.84 0.52 4.02
C ARG A 32 0.58 0.48 3.17
N TRP A 33 -0.41 1.33 3.47
CA TRP A 33 -1.65 1.44 2.73
C TRP A 33 -1.51 2.31 1.47
N SER A 34 -0.79 3.44 1.56
CA SER A 34 -0.50 4.32 0.42
C SER A 34 0.34 3.62 -0.65
N GLY A 35 1.35 2.83 -0.25
CA GLY A 35 2.17 2.07 -1.21
C GLY A 35 1.34 1.07 -2.01
N LYS A 36 0.38 0.38 -1.35
CA LYS A 36 -0.51 -0.58 -2.00
C LYS A 36 -1.51 0.09 -2.95
N ALA A 37 -2.01 1.27 -2.61
CA ALA A 37 -2.92 2.02 -3.49
C ALA A 37 -2.25 2.43 -4.81
N LEU A 38 -0.94 2.64 -4.80
CA LEU A 38 -0.15 3.01 -5.98
C LEU A 38 0.14 1.82 -6.91
N GLU A 39 0.09 0.57 -6.43
CA GLU A 39 0.38 -0.62 -7.25
C GLU A 39 -0.57 -0.74 -8.45
N ALA A 40 -1.84 -0.41 -8.27
CA ALA A 40 -2.87 -0.52 -9.30
C ALA A 40 -2.66 0.43 -10.50
N PRO A 41 -2.52 1.76 -10.33
CA PRO A 41 -2.23 2.64 -11.46
C PRO A 41 -0.86 2.35 -12.08
N VAL A 42 0.14 1.97 -11.26
CA VAL A 42 1.49 1.62 -11.77
C VAL A 42 1.43 0.39 -12.67
N SER A 43 0.67 -0.65 -12.32
CA SER A 43 0.61 -1.86 -13.15
C SER A 43 -0.01 -1.60 -14.53
N VAL A 44 -1.02 -0.72 -14.62
CA VAL A 44 -1.63 -0.31 -15.89
C VAL A 44 -0.62 0.45 -16.75
N VAL A 45 0.09 1.43 -16.16
CA VAL A 45 1.10 2.22 -16.89
C VAL A 45 2.23 1.33 -17.38
N VAL A 46 2.75 0.42 -16.56
CA VAL A 46 3.81 -0.51 -16.96
C VAL A 46 3.32 -1.44 -18.07
N GLY A 47 2.10 -1.98 -17.98
CA GLY A 47 1.51 -2.83 -19.01
C GLY A 47 1.36 -2.10 -20.35
N LEU A 48 0.87 -0.86 -20.31
CA LEU A 48 0.76 0.00 -21.50
C LEU A 48 2.13 0.27 -22.14
N LEU A 49 3.13 0.64 -21.34
CA LEU A 49 4.48 0.95 -21.85
C LEU A 49 5.15 -0.28 -22.45
N LEU A 50 5.03 -1.44 -21.82
CA LEU A 50 5.54 -2.71 -22.36
C LEU A 50 4.83 -3.09 -23.66
N GLY A 51 3.49 -2.96 -23.70
CA GLY A 51 2.73 -3.24 -24.91
C GLY A 51 3.13 -2.33 -26.07
N ARG A 52 3.29 -1.03 -25.80
CA ARG A 52 3.77 -0.05 -26.78
C ARG A 52 5.21 -0.30 -27.23
N PHE A 53 6.06 -0.77 -26.32
CA PHE A 53 7.42 -1.17 -26.65
C PHE A 53 7.46 -2.39 -27.58
N VAL A 54 6.58 -3.38 -27.35
CA VAL A 54 6.42 -4.54 -28.23
C VAL A 54 5.94 -4.11 -29.61
N ASP A 55 4.92 -3.26 -29.69
CA ASP A 55 4.42 -2.72 -30.97
C ASP A 55 5.51 -1.95 -31.73
N GLY A 56 6.38 -1.22 -31.02
CA GLY A 56 7.52 -0.52 -31.63
C GLY A 56 8.64 -1.44 -32.11
N ARG A 57 8.76 -2.65 -31.55
CA ARG A 57 9.75 -3.67 -31.95
C ARG A 57 9.22 -4.61 -33.03
N LEU A 58 7.92 -4.87 -33.02
CA LEU A 58 7.22 -5.78 -33.93
C LEU A 58 6.03 -5.00 -34.52
N PRO A 59 6.25 -4.17 -35.55
CA PRO A 59 5.22 -3.31 -36.12
C PRO A 59 4.04 -4.10 -36.69
N GLU A 60 4.28 -5.34 -37.12
CA GLU A 60 3.28 -6.28 -37.62
C GLU A 60 2.21 -6.64 -36.58
N LEU A 61 2.56 -6.52 -35.30
CA LEU A 61 1.66 -6.78 -34.19
C LEU A 61 0.99 -5.51 -33.68
N ALA A 62 1.31 -4.32 -34.21
CA ALA A 62 0.67 -3.10 -33.77
C ALA A 62 -0.80 -3.06 -34.25
N PRO A 63 -1.78 -2.71 -33.39
CA PRO A 63 -1.67 -2.29 -31.98
C PRO A 63 -1.95 -3.41 -30.95
N LEU A 64 -1.92 -4.68 -31.34
CA LEU A 64 -2.23 -5.83 -30.49
C LEU A 64 -1.31 -5.95 -29.27
N GLY A 65 -0.03 -5.61 -29.38
CA GLY A 65 0.89 -5.62 -28.24
C GLY A 65 0.49 -4.59 -27.18
N THR A 66 0.10 -3.38 -27.59
CA THR A 66 -0.47 -2.37 -26.69
C THR A 66 -1.75 -2.88 -26.02
N PHE A 67 -2.68 -3.48 -26.78
CA PHE A 67 -3.92 -4.03 -26.20
C PHE A 67 -3.66 -5.16 -25.21
N ALA A 68 -2.78 -6.11 -25.56
CA ALA A 68 -2.39 -7.20 -24.68
C ALA A 68 -1.73 -6.67 -23.40
N GLY A 69 -0.77 -5.74 -23.52
CA GLY A 69 -0.10 -5.11 -22.39
C GLY A 69 -1.07 -4.38 -21.47
N LEU A 70 -2.05 -3.67 -22.04
CA LEU A 70 -3.09 -2.98 -21.28
C LEU A 70 -4.03 -3.96 -20.56
N LEU A 71 -4.46 -5.03 -21.22
CA LEU A 71 -5.25 -6.11 -20.59
C LEU A 71 -4.51 -6.72 -19.40
N PHE A 72 -3.22 -7.04 -19.56
CA PHE A 72 -2.39 -7.56 -18.47
C PHE A 72 -2.23 -6.55 -17.33
N GLY A 73 -1.99 -5.27 -17.66
CA GLY A 73 -1.86 -4.20 -16.67
C GLY A 73 -3.12 -3.99 -15.84
N VAL A 74 -4.29 -4.03 -16.50
CA VAL A 74 -5.61 -3.94 -15.85
C VAL A 74 -5.89 -5.18 -15.01
N ALA A 75 -5.63 -6.38 -15.52
CA ALA A 75 -5.81 -7.62 -14.74
C ALA A 75 -4.94 -7.63 -13.47
N ALA A 76 -3.70 -7.15 -13.56
CA ALA A 76 -2.81 -6.99 -12.42
C ALA A 76 -3.35 -5.95 -11.41
N ALA A 77 -3.88 -4.82 -11.90
CA ALA A 77 -4.49 -3.78 -11.05
C ALA A 77 -5.69 -4.31 -10.28
N VAL A 78 -6.60 -5.03 -10.97
CA VAL A 78 -7.77 -5.68 -10.36
C VAL A 78 -7.33 -6.67 -9.28
N ARG A 79 -6.32 -7.49 -9.56
CA ARG A 79 -5.78 -8.45 -8.57
C ARG A 79 -5.16 -7.75 -7.36
N ALA A 80 -4.48 -6.62 -7.55
CA ALA A 80 -3.91 -5.82 -6.46
C ALA A 80 -5.03 -5.22 -5.59
N LEU A 81 -6.04 -4.61 -6.21
CA LEU A 81 -7.21 -4.07 -5.51
C LEU A 81 -7.98 -5.15 -4.75
N TYR A 82 -8.20 -6.32 -5.36
CA TYR A 82 -8.85 -7.44 -4.69
C TYR A 82 -8.09 -7.90 -3.44
N ARG A 83 -6.74 -7.93 -3.48
CA ARG A 83 -5.91 -8.23 -2.29
C ARG A 83 -6.06 -7.17 -1.21
N ILE A 84 -6.17 -5.90 -1.57
CA ILE A 84 -6.35 -4.79 -0.63
C ILE A 84 -7.71 -4.91 0.05
N VAL A 85 -8.79 -5.08 -0.73
CA VAL A 85 -10.15 -5.24 -0.21
C VAL A 85 -10.25 -6.45 0.71
N LYS A 86 -9.69 -7.59 0.30
CA LYS A 86 -9.68 -8.81 1.12
C LYS A 86 -8.87 -8.66 2.40
N ALA A 87 -7.78 -7.88 2.37
CA ALA A 87 -7.02 -7.57 3.58
C ALA A 87 -7.82 -6.66 4.52
N TYR A 88 -8.51 -5.65 3.98
CA TYR A 88 -9.37 -4.74 4.75
C TYR A 88 -10.51 -5.52 5.45
N GLN A 89 -11.23 -6.37 4.70
CA GLN A 89 -12.32 -7.19 5.24
C GLN A 89 -11.86 -8.12 6.38
N ARG A 90 -10.65 -8.67 6.29
CA ARG A 90 -10.08 -9.50 7.37
C ARG A 90 -9.69 -8.71 8.60
N GLU A 91 -9.25 -7.46 8.43
CA GLU A 91 -8.95 -6.57 9.56
C GLU A 91 -10.25 -6.11 10.24
N ASP A 92 -11.34 -5.89 9.49
CA ASP A 92 -12.67 -5.58 10.04
C ASP A 92 -13.35 -6.78 10.73
N GLU A 93 -13.33 -7.97 10.13
CA GLU A 93 -13.91 -9.19 10.71
C GLU A 93 -13.16 -9.66 11.96
N ALA A 94 -11.86 -9.35 12.07
CA ALA A 94 -11.07 -9.70 13.25
C ALA A 94 -11.47 -8.89 14.48
N GLY A 95 -12.09 -7.70 14.33
CA GLY A 95 -12.42 -6.79 15.42
C GLY A 95 -11.20 -6.41 16.30
N PRO A 96 -11.32 -5.39 17.18
CA PRO A 96 -10.33 -5.18 18.25
C PRO A 96 -10.30 -6.33 19.27
#